data_AF-A0A8T3AYJ4-F1
#
_entry.id   AF-A0A8T3AYJ4-F1
#
_cell.length_a   1.000
_cell.length_b   1.000
_cell.length_c   1.000
_cell.angle_alpha   90.00
_cell.angle_beta   90.00
_cell.angle_gamma   90.00
#
_symmetry.space_group_name_H-M   'P 1'
#
loop_
_entity.id
_entity.type
_entity.pdbx_description
1 polymer ?
#
loop_
_entity_poly.entity_id
_entity_poly.type
_entity_poly.pdbx_seq_one_letter_code
_entity_poly.pdbx_strand_id
1 'polypeptide(L)'
;MNNLMTKSFLSYADLKKEAVKDLEAGGGDETHLEIQMSKAEESLRIFFEEAGQVEEEMVSIRELLALLKAASEESKLAHKQDVSRAVRDRINNHILEVLKAARRIRGRLEAMDRSNAANRRLSGCREGTAVDRTRILATNGLRKKLKELMTDFQTLRQRMMADYREEVERRYFTLTGEVPPEEVVEKIISEGKSEELLKTAICSSGRGMVTETLSEIQDRHDAAKVVEKSLLELHQLFLDMAVIVEVQSEKMDDIEHHVSNAAHYIKGGTKELNSAKIYQRRSRKWFCIAIIILLVLVLLVVIPIATSLSKS
;
A
#
# COMPACT_ATOMS: atom_id res chain seq x y z
N MET A 1 -4.15 -3.99 7.61
CA MET A 1 -2.94 -4.10 8.46
C MET A 1 -2.31 -2.72 8.53
N ASN A 2 -2.21 -2.14 9.72
CA ASN A 2 -1.80 -0.75 9.91
C ASN A 2 -0.37 -0.49 9.42
N ASN A 3 -0.15 0.71 8.89
CA ASN A 3 1.13 1.33 8.50
C ASN A 3 2.02 1.60 9.75
N LEU A 4 2.09 0.61 10.65
CA LEU A 4 2.56 0.73 12.03
C LEU A 4 4.06 1.04 12.05
N MET A 5 4.80 0.53 11.07
CA MET A 5 6.23 0.73 10.89
C MET A 5 6.56 2.20 10.58
N THR A 6 6.00 2.71 9.49
CA THR A 6 6.15 4.09 9.04
C THR A 6 5.75 5.07 10.12
N LYS A 7 4.56 4.87 10.72
CA LYS A 7 4.05 5.73 11.78
C LYS A 7 4.94 5.70 13.03
N SER A 8 5.44 4.53 13.42
CA SER A 8 6.34 4.41 14.58
C SER A 8 7.67 5.09 14.32
N PHE A 9 8.22 4.98 13.10
CA PHE A 9 9.48 5.62 12.72
C PHE A 9 9.36 7.14 12.64
N LEU A 10 8.33 7.65 11.96
CA LEU A 10 8.11 9.08 11.86
C LEU A 10 7.92 9.71 13.24
N SER A 11 7.14 9.05 14.10
CA SER A 11 6.96 9.46 15.51
C SER A 11 8.27 9.42 16.31
N TYR A 12 9.09 8.39 16.14
CA TYR A 12 10.42 8.33 16.77
C TYR A 12 11.30 9.50 16.34
N ALA A 13 11.37 9.76 15.04
CA ALA A 13 12.19 10.80 14.47
C ALA A 13 11.73 12.21 14.90
N ASP A 14 10.42 12.44 15.01
CA ASP A 14 9.86 13.69 15.56
C ASP A 14 10.25 13.89 17.02
N LEU A 15 10.10 12.85 17.86
CA LEU A 15 10.50 12.91 19.27
C LEU A 15 11.99 13.15 19.43
N LYS A 16 12.83 12.50 18.61
CA LYS A 16 14.28 12.68 18.62
C LYS A 16 14.65 14.12 18.23
N LYS A 17 14.06 14.64 17.15
CA LYS A 17 14.29 16.02 16.71
C LYS A 17 13.91 17.04 17.78
N GLU A 18 12.80 16.82 18.48
CA GLU A 18 12.38 17.68 19.59
C GLU A 18 13.35 17.61 20.78
N ALA A 19 13.84 16.42 21.12
CA ALA A 19 14.82 16.23 22.20
C ALA A 19 16.18 16.89 21.89
N VAL A 20 16.66 16.83 20.64
CA VAL A 20 17.91 17.48 20.21
C VAL A 20 17.77 19.00 20.23
N LYS A 21 16.63 19.54 19.77
CA LYS A 21 16.35 20.98 19.85
C LYS A 21 16.32 21.49 21.30
N ASP A 22 15.89 20.65 22.23
CA ASP A 22 15.94 20.94 23.67
C ASP A 22 17.36 20.87 24.26
N LEU A 23 18.31 20.17 23.62
CA LEU A 23 19.72 20.04 24.02
C LEU A 23 20.60 21.16 23.46
N GLU A 24 20.38 21.61 22.21
CA GLU A 24 21.12 22.73 21.59
C GLU A 24 20.98 24.06 22.35
N ALA A 25 20.00 24.18 23.25
CA ALA A 25 19.89 25.29 24.19
C ALA A 25 21.01 25.32 25.26
N GLY A 26 21.84 24.26 25.37
CA GLY A 26 23.07 24.20 26.14
C GLY A 26 24.25 23.84 25.22
N GLY A 27 24.99 24.86 24.77
CA GLY A 27 26.01 24.72 23.71
C GLY A 27 27.07 23.64 23.98
N GLY A 28 27.26 22.76 23.00
CA GLY A 28 28.31 21.74 22.96
C GLY A 28 28.67 21.37 21.51
N ASP A 29 29.96 21.16 21.27
CA ASP A 29 30.65 20.99 19.98
C ASP A 29 30.59 19.54 19.44
N GLU A 30 29.38 18.98 19.24
CA GLU A 30 29.16 17.62 18.68
C GLU A 30 28.74 17.61 17.19
N THR A 31 28.97 18.73 16.49
CA THR A 31 28.22 19.09 15.29
C THR A 31 28.44 18.15 14.08
N HIS A 32 29.60 17.50 13.95
CA HIS A 32 29.96 16.81 12.70
C HIS A 32 29.43 15.37 12.59
N LEU A 33 29.31 14.63 13.70
CA LEU A 33 28.66 13.30 13.73
C LEU A 33 27.13 13.44 13.74
N GLU A 34 26.61 14.45 14.43
CA GLU A 34 25.17 14.77 14.46
C GLU A 34 24.64 15.15 13.07
N ILE A 35 25.38 15.98 12.30
CA ILE A 35 25.01 16.33 10.91
C ILE A 35 24.96 15.09 9.99
N GLN A 36 25.82 14.09 10.21
CA GLN A 36 25.86 12.88 9.38
C GLN A 36 24.71 11.91 9.71
N MET A 37 24.41 11.71 10.99
CA MET A 37 23.22 10.96 11.42
C MET A 37 21.93 11.64 10.97
N SER A 38 21.88 12.98 10.99
CA SER A 38 20.76 13.78 10.50
C SER A 38 20.41 13.53 9.03
N LYS A 39 21.41 13.44 8.13
CA LYS A 39 21.16 13.20 6.69
C LYS A 39 20.63 11.81 6.39
N ALA A 40 21.17 10.78 7.06
CA ALA A 40 20.71 9.40 6.90
C ALA A 40 19.30 9.21 7.49
N GLU A 41 19.01 9.84 8.63
CA GLU A 41 17.69 9.84 9.23
C GLU A 41 16.65 10.56 8.37
N GLU A 42 16.98 11.75 7.86
CA GLU A 42 16.08 12.50 6.96
C GLU A 42 15.79 11.71 5.68
N SER A 43 16.81 11.06 5.10
CA SER A 43 16.64 10.18 3.94
C SER A 43 15.68 9.02 4.24
N LEU A 44 15.79 8.39 5.42
CA LEU A 44 14.86 7.35 5.85
C LEU A 44 13.44 7.88 6.07
N ARG A 45 13.27 9.10 6.60
CA ARG A 45 11.94 9.70 6.80
C ARG A 45 11.21 9.88 5.48
N ILE A 46 11.87 10.49 4.50
CA ILE A 46 11.32 10.69 3.15
C ILE A 46 10.95 9.33 2.52
N PHE A 47 11.81 8.33 2.68
CA PHE A 47 11.55 6.98 2.18
C PHE A 47 10.35 6.31 2.84
N PHE A 48 10.23 6.39 4.17
CA PHE A 48 9.10 5.79 4.87
C PHE A 48 7.79 6.51 4.56
N GLU A 49 7.81 7.82 4.33
CA GLU A 49 6.64 8.56 3.84
C GLU A 49 6.21 8.07 2.46
N GLU A 50 7.15 7.91 1.52
CA GLU A 50 6.88 7.36 0.18
C GLU A 50 6.36 5.92 0.26
N ALA A 51 7.00 5.07 1.07
CA ALA A 51 6.54 3.70 1.36
C ALA A 51 5.12 3.69 1.94
N GLY A 52 4.80 4.66 2.81
CA GLY A 52 3.48 4.82 3.40
C GLY A 52 2.39 5.14 2.38
N GLN A 53 2.69 6.01 1.40
CA GLN A 53 1.79 6.30 0.28
C GLN A 53 1.55 5.08 -0.60
N VAL A 54 2.60 4.29 -0.84
CA VAL A 54 2.51 3.02 -1.57
C VAL A 54 1.59 2.03 -0.85
N GLU A 55 1.71 1.91 0.49
CA GLU A 55 0.81 1.06 1.27
C GLU A 55 -0.65 1.53 1.25
N GLU A 56 -0.89 2.84 1.22
CA GLU A 56 -2.24 3.41 1.10
C GLU A 56 -2.88 3.08 -0.25
N GLU A 57 -2.13 3.23 -1.35
CA GLU A 57 -2.61 2.83 -2.68
C GLU A 57 -2.89 1.31 -2.74
N MET A 58 -2.09 0.48 -2.05
CA MET A 58 -2.37 -0.97 -1.94
C MET A 58 -3.66 -1.29 -1.17
N VAL A 59 -4.01 -0.48 -0.16
CA VAL A 59 -5.31 -0.62 0.54
C VAL A 59 -6.45 -0.32 -0.42
N SER A 60 -6.33 0.74 -1.23
CA SER A 60 -7.32 1.07 -2.26
C SER A 60 -7.51 -0.07 -3.27
N ILE A 61 -6.43 -0.75 -3.69
CA ILE A 61 -6.55 -1.95 -4.54
C ILE A 61 -7.37 -3.05 -3.85
N ARG A 62 -7.13 -3.34 -2.56
CA ARG A 62 -7.92 -4.36 -1.83
C ARG A 62 -9.41 -4.03 -1.79
N GLU A 63 -9.74 -2.76 -1.59
CA GLU A 63 -11.12 -2.28 -1.60
C GLU A 63 -11.75 -2.45 -2.98
N LEU A 64 -11.03 -2.08 -4.05
CA LEU A 64 -11.49 -2.29 -5.43
C LEU A 64 -11.69 -3.76 -5.77
N LEU A 65 -10.83 -4.66 -5.29
CA LEU A 65 -10.99 -6.11 -5.46
C LEU A 65 -12.23 -6.64 -4.74
N ALA A 66 -12.51 -6.13 -3.54
CA ALA A 66 -13.73 -6.49 -2.80
C ALA A 66 -14.99 -6.02 -3.53
N LEU A 67 -14.97 -4.78 -4.06
CA LEU A 67 -16.07 -4.23 -4.85
C LEU A 67 -16.27 -5.00 -6.17
N LEU A 68 -15.18 -5.33 -6.86
CA LEU A 68 -15.22 -6.14 -8.08
C LEU A 68 -15.83 -7.52 -7.81
N LYS A 69 -15.42 -8.18 -6.72
CA LYS A 69 -15.99 -9.47 -6.32
C LYS A 69 -17.50 -9.34 -6.07
N ALA A 70 -17.92 -8.34 -5.29
CA ALA A 70 -19.33 -8.10 -5.01
C ALA A 70 -20.14 -7.83 -6.29
N ALA A 71 -19.62 -7.03 -7.21
CA ALA A 71 -20.25 -6.77 -8.50
C ALA A 71 -20.33 -8.03 -9.38
N SER A 72 -19.32 -8.91 -9.34
CA SER A 72 -19.36 -10.18 -10.08
C SER A 72 -20.45 -11.13 -9.55
N GLU A 73 -20.63 -11.21 -8.23
CA GLU A 73 -21.68 -12.01 -7.60
C GLU A 73 -23.07 -11.41 -7.90
N GLU A 74 -23.20 -10.08 -7.89
CA GLU A 74 -24.41 -9.37 -8.29
C GLU A 74 -24.78 -9.70 -9.76
N SER A 75 -23.79 -9.79 -10.64
CA SER A 75 -23.99 -10.17 -12.05
C SER A 75 -24.53 -11.60 -12.19
N LYS A 76 -24.22 -12.50 -11.27
CA LYS A 76 -24.70 -13.90 -11.27
C LYS A 76 -26.18 -14.00 -10.93
N LEU A 77 -26.67 -13.09 -10.08
CA LEU A 77 -28.05 -13.06 -9.59
C LEU A 77 -28.98 -12.20 -10.46
N ALA A 78 -28.42 -11.28 -11.24
CA ALA A 78 -29.19 -10.35 -12.06
C ALA A 78 -29.75 -11.01 -13.32
N HIS A 79 -31.08 -11.21 -13.36
CA HIS A 79 -31.81 -11.74 -14.53
C HIS A 79 -32.49 -10.65 -15.40
N LYS A 80 -32.43 -9.37 -15.02
CA LYS A 80 -32.99 -8.24 -15.79
C LYS A 80 -31.94 -7.54 -16.66
N GLN A 81 -32.29 -7.23 -17.90
CA GLN A 81 -31.37 -6.72 -18.93
C GLN A 81 -30.65 -5.41 -18.53
N ASP A 82 -31.37 -4.42 -18.00
CA ASP A 82 -30.79 -3.13 -17.59
C ASP A 82 -29.84 -3.26 -16.39
N VAL A 83 -30.16 -4.16 -15.45
CA VAL A 83 -29.34 -4.45 -14.28
C VAL A 83 -28.03 -5.15 -14.69
N SER A 84 -28.10 -6.06 -15.67
CA SER A 84 -26.92 -6.75 -16.20
C SER A 84 -25.96 -5.79 -16.93
N ARG A 85 -26.45 -4.75 -17.62
CA ARG A 85 -25.60 -3.70 -18.21
C ARG A 85 -24.89 -2.88 -17.15
N ALA A 86 -25.64 -2.32 -16.21
CA ALA A 86 -25.08 -1.46 -15.17
C ALA A 86 -24.03 -2.18 -14.29
N VAL A 87 -24.25 -3.45 -13.97
CA VAL A 87 -23.29 -4.26 -13.21
C VAL A 87 -22.01 -4.53 -14.02
N ARG A 88 -22.12 -4.77 -15.33
CA ARG A 88 -20.96 -4.93 -16.22
C ARG A 88 -20.12 -3.67 -16.30
N ASP A 89 -20.75 -2.51 -16.45
CA ASP A 89 -20.03 -1.23 -16.49
C ASP A 89 -19.26 -0.98 -15.18
N ARG A 90 -19.87 -1.33 -14.03
CA ARG A 90 -19.18 -1.29 -12.73
C ARG A 90 -17.98 -2.24 -12.68
N ILE A 91 -18.13 -3.48 -13.12
CA ILE A 91 -17.05 -4.47 -13.20
C ILE A 91 -15.87 -3.92 -14.04
N ASN A 92 -16.16 -3.41 -15.24
CA ASN A 92 -15.15 -2.86 -16.13
C ASN A 92 -14.44 -1.65 -15.51
N ASN A 93 -15.19 -0.74 -14.90
CA ASN A 93 -14.61 0.42 -14.21
C ASN A 93 -13.70 -0.01 -13.05
N HIS A 94 -14.12 -0.99 -12.24
CA HIS A 94 -13.28 -1.51 -11.16
C HIS A 94 -12.00 -2.16 -11.68
N ILE A 95 -12.06 -2.93 -12.76
CA ILE A 95 -10.88 -3.52 -13.42
C ILE A 95 -9.90 -2.44 -13.89
N LEU A 96 -10.40 -1.40 -14.55
CA LEU A 96 -9.57 -0.29 -15.04
C LEU A 96 -8.91 0.47 -13.89
N GLU A 97 -9.64 0.72 -12.80
CA GLU A 97 -9.08 1.39 -11.62
C GLU A 97 -8.03 0.54 -10.89
N VAL A 98 -8.23 -0.79 -10.78
CA VAL A 98 -7.22 -1.72 -10.25
C VAL A 98 -5.93 -1.64 -11.08
N LEU A 99 -6.03 -1.70 -12.41
CA LEU A 99 -4.86 -1.60 -13.28
C LEU A 99 -4.16 -0.24 -13.20
N LYS A 100 -4.94 0.85 -13.11
CA LYS A 100 -4.40 2.20 -12.98
C LYS A 100 -3.66 2.36 -11.66
N ALA A 101 -4.21 1.84 -10.57
CA ALA A 101 -3.56 1.81 -9.25
C ALA A 101 -2.29 0.95 -9.29
N ALA A 102 -2.34 -0.26 -9.87
CA ALA A 102 -1.17 -1.14 -9.99
C ALA A 102 -0.01 -0.46 -10.75
N ARG A 103 -0.31 0.26 -11.84
CA ARG A 103 0.70 1.03 -12.60
C ARG A 103 1.32 2.16 -11.78
N ARG A 104 0.52 2.90 -11.00
CA ARG A 104 1.03 3.96 -10.12
C ARG A 104 1.95 3.38 -9.05
N ILE A 105 1.52 2.31 -8.38
CA ILE A 105 2.32 1.61 -7.37
C ILE A 105 3.63 1.11 -7.97
N ARG A 106 3.61 0.49 -9.16
CA ARG A 106 4.83 0.10 -9.88
C ARG A 106 5.77 1.28 -10.09
N GLY A 107 5.26 2.38 -10.66
CA GLY A 107 6.07 3.58 -10.92
C GLY A 107 6.71 4.15 -9.66
N ARG A 108 6.00 4.12 -8.52
CA ARG A 108 6.54 4.49 -7.21
C ARG A 108 7.61 3.52 -6.72
N LEU A 109 7.40 2.21 -6.85
CA LEU A 109 8.41 1.21 -6.46
C LEU A 109 9.71 1.35 -7.27
N GLU A 110 9.61 1.64 -8.56
CA GLU A 110 10.79 1.95 -9.40
C GLU A 110 11.46 3.28 -9.00
N ALA A 111 10.67 4.28 -8.61
CA ALA A 111 11.19 5.54 -8.08
C ALA A 111 11.94 5.31 -6.75
N MET A 112 11.39 4.46 -5.87
CA MET A 112 12.04 4.04 -4.63
C MET A 112 13.35 3.30 -4.92
N ASP A 113 13.44 2.44 -5.94
CA ASP A 113 14.72 1.83 -6.34
C ASP A 113 15.76 2.85 -6.78
N ARG A 114 15.36 3.78 -7.65
CA ARG A 114 16.24 4.87 -8.09
C ARG A 114 16.70 5.72 -6.89
N SER A 115 15.80 5.99 -5.95
CA SER A 115 16.08 6.69 -4.70
C SER A 115 17.05 5.90 -3.82
N ASN A 116 16.88 4.58 -3.70
CA ASN A 116 17.78 3.70 -2.96
C ASN A 116 19.19 3.68 -3.57
N ALA A 117 19.29 3.56 -4.90
CA ALA A 117 20.56 3.61 -5.61
C ALA A 117 21.26 4.98 -5.48
N ALA A 118 20.50 6.08 -5.51
CA ALA A 118 21.03 7.43 -5.28
C ALA A 118 21.50 7.61 -3.83
N ASN A 119 20.77 7.07 -2.85
CA ASN A 119 21.09 7.14 -1.44
C ASN A 119 22.44 6.48 -1.11
N ARG A 120 22.85 5.46 -1.87
CA ARG A 120 24.17 4.82 -1.72
C ARG A 120 25.36 5.76 -1.93
N ARG A 121 25.15 6.90 -2.59
CA ARG A 121 26.17 7.94 -2.79
C ARG A 121 26.36 8.83 -1.56
N LEU A 122 25.45 8.78 -0.58
CA LEU A 122 25.53 9.56 0.65
C LEU A 122 26.43 8.87 1.69
N SER A 123 27.20 9.67 2.44
CA SER A 123 28.00 9.18 3.56
C SER A 123 27.09 8.55 4.63
N GLY A 124 27.41 7.34 5.10
CA GLY A 124 26.56 6.58 6.05
C GLY A 124 25.44 5.73 5.40
N CYS A 125 25.17 5.91 4.11
CA CYS A 125 24.13 5.18 3.37
C CYS A 125 24.69 4.24 2.31
N ARG A 126 25.99 3.92 2.35
CA ARG A 126 26.65 3.02 1.38
C ARG A 126 25.99 1.64 1.35
N GLU A 127 26.25 0.92 0.26
CA GLU A 127 25.73 -0.44 0.10
C GLU A 127 26.07 -1.33 1.30
N GLY A 128 25.06 -2.03 1.80
CA GLY A 128 25.21 -2.95 2.93
C GLY A 128 25.16 -2.30 4.32
N THR A 129 25.01 -0.97 4.44
CA THR A 129 24.73 -0.34 5.74
C THR A 129 23.33 -0.70 6.26
N ALA A 130 23.09 -0.49 7.55
CA ALA A 130 21.77 -0.73 8.14
C ALA A 130 20.66 0.05 7.41
N VAL A 131 20.93 1.30 7.02
CA VAL A 131 20.00 2.17 6.29
C VAL A 131 19.69 1.61 4.90
N ASP A 132 20.71 1.24 4.13
CA ASP A 132 20.54 0.65 2.80
C ASP A 132 19.76 -0.68 2.88
N ARG A 133 20.11 -1.56 3.83
CA ARG A 133 19.37 -2.81 4.09
C ARG A 133 17.91 -2.54 4.42
N THR A 134 17.61 -1.66 5.37
CA THR A 134 16.22 -1.33 5.74
C THR A 134 15.40 -0.86 4.55
N ARG A 135 15.97 0.02 3.70
CA ARG A 135 15.28 0.53 2.52
C ARG A 135 15.03 -0.54 1.47
N ILE A 136 16.03 -1.38 1.19
CA ILE A 136 15.88 -2.49 0.24
C ILE A 136 14.84 -3.50 0.75
N LEU A 137 14.93 -3.91 2.03
CA LEU A 137 14.00 -4.85 2.65
C LEU A 137 12.55 -4.31 2.61
N ALA A 138 12.35 -3.04 2.97
CA ALA A 138 11.03 -2.42 2.94
C ALA A 138 10.47 -2.33 1.50
N THR A 139 11.28 -1.93 0.53
CA THR A 139 10.87 -1.87 -0.89
C THR A 139 10.48 -3.26 -1.41
N ASN A 140 11.23 -4.30 -1.02
CA ASN A 140 10.95 -5.69 -1.40
C ASN A 140 9.69 -6.24 -0.74
N GLY A 141 9.46 -5.92 0.54
CA GLY A 141 8.20 -6.26 1.20
C GLY A 141 6.99 -5.65 0.49
N LEU A 142 7.11 -4.41 0.00
CA LEU A 142 6.06 -3.77 -0.81
C LEU A 142 5.87 -4.45 -2.17
N ARG A 143 6.96 -4.85 -2.85
CA ARG A 143 6.86 -5.63 -4.10
C ARG A 143 6.13 -6.96 -3.88
N LYS A 144 6.48 -7.69 -2.83
CA LYS A 144 5.84 -8.96 -2.48
C LYS A 144 4.33 -8.75 -2.26
N LYS A 145 3.95 -7.74 -1.48
CA LYS A 145 2.54 -7.35 -1.27
C LYS A 145 1.83 -7.01 -2.59
N LEU A 146 2.47 -6.28 -3.51
CA LEU A 146 1.88 -5.99 -4.83
C LEU A 146 1.67 -7.26 -5.65
N LYS A 147 2.66 -8.16 -5.66
CA LYS A 147 2.56 -9.46 -6.34
C LYS A 147 1.41 -10.31 -5.79
N GLU A 148 1.24 -10.35 -4.47
CA GLU A 148 0.12 -11.03 -3.82
C GLU A 148 -1.23 -10.43 -4.27
N LEU A 149 -1.38 -9.10 -4.24
CA LEU A 149 -2.61 -8.42 -4.70
C LEU A 149 -2.94 -8.70 -6.17
N MET A 150 -1.92 -8.72 -7.04
CA MET A 150 -2.12 -9.03 -8.45
C MET A 150 -2.47 -10.51 -8.66
N THR A 151 -1.94 -11.40 -7.83
CA THR A 151 -2.30 -12.84 -7.85
C THR A 151 -3.75 -13.04 -7.41
N ASP A 152 -4.20 -12.32 -6.38
CA ASP A 152 -5.60 -12.32 -5.94
C ASP A 152 -6.53 -11.81 -7.04
N PHE A 153 -6.15 -10.72 -7.72
CA PHE A 153 -6.89 -10.18 -8.86
C PHE A 153 -6.98 -11.18 -10.02
N GLN A 154 -5.86 -11.82 -10.37
CA GLN A 154 -5.81 -12.85 -11.41
C GLN A 154 -6.74 -14.03 -11.08
N THR A 155 -6.71 -14.49 -9.83
CA THR A 155 -7.55 -15.60 -9.35
C THR A 155 -9.03 -15.24 -9.40
N LEU A 156 -9.39 -14.02 -8.94
CA LEU A 156 -10.76 -13.52 -9.01
C LEU A 156 -11.25 -13.46 -10.46
N ARG A 157 -10.43 -12.94 -11.37
CA ARG A 157 -10.77 -12.87 -12.79
C ARG A 157 -10.95 -14.25 -13.42
N GLN A 158 -10.06 -15.20 -13.11
CA GLN A 158 -10.19 -16.58 -13.61
C GLN A 158 -11.51 -17.19 -13.17
N ARG A 159 -11.92 -16.97 -11.91
CA ARG A 159 -13.24 -17.38 -11.43
C ARG A 159 -14.37 -16.71 -12.23
N MET A 160 -14.31 -15.40 -12.41
CA MET A 160 -15.34 -14.67 -13.19
C MET A 160 -15.46 -15.18 -14.63
N MET A 161 -14.33 -15.53 -15.28
CA MET A 161 -14.34 -16.10 -16.64
C MET A 161 -14.92 -17.51 -16.65
N ALA A 162 -14.63 -18.33 -15.64
CA ALA A 162 -15.22 -19.66 -15.50
C ALA A 162 -16.75 -19.58 -15.27
N ASP A 163 -17.20 -18.68 -14.40
CA ASP A 163 -18.63 -18.41 -14.18
C ASP A 163 -19.32 -17.92 -15.46
N TYR A 164 -18.67 -17.03 -16.23
CA TYR A 164 -19.19 -16.54 -17.51
C TYR A 164 -19.33 -17.67 -18.53
N ARG A 165 -18.32 -18.54 -18.61
CA ARG A 165 -18.31 -19.70 -19.48
C ARG A 165 -19.46 -20.65 -19.16
N GLU A 166 -19.67 -20.98 -17.89
CA GLU A 166 -20.77 -21.83 -17.43
C GLU A 166 -22.14 -21.22 -17.82
N GLU A 167 -22.30 -19.90 -17.66
CA GLU A 167 -23.54 -19.20 -18.04
C GLU A 167 -23.80 -19.28 -19.57
N VAL A 168 -22.75 -19.13 -20.38
CA VAL A 168 -22.84 -19.26 -21.85
C VAL A 168 -23.26 -20.68 -22.23
N GLU A 169 -22.62 -21.70 -21.65
CA GLU A 169 -22.94 -23.12 -21.90
C GLU A 169 -24.40 -23.43 -21.54
N ARG A 170 -24.87 -22.97 -20.36
CA ARG A 170 -26.25 -23.16 -19.91
C ARG A 170 -27.26 -22.50 -20.84
N ARG A 171 -27.01 -21.26 -21.27
CA ARG A 171 -27.90 -20.55 -22.20
C ARG A 171 -27.92 -21.20 -23.57
N TYR A 172 -26.77 -21.64 -24.07
CA TYR A 172 -26.69 -22.37 -25.34
C TYR A 172 -27.54 -23.65 -25.30
N PHE A 173 -27.38 -24.45 -24.24
CA PHE A 173 -28.17 -25.67 -24.04
C PHE A 173 -29.67 -25.39 -23.93
N THR A 174 -30.06 -24.32 -23.24
CA THR A 174 -31.48 -23.93 -23.10
C THR A 174 -32.10 -23.54 -24.44
N LEU A 175 -31.31 -22.95 -25.35
CA LEU A 175 -31.80 -22.47 -26.65
C LEU A 175 -31.75 -23.54 -27.75
N THR A 176 -30.75 -24.43 -27.71
CA THR A 176 -30.52 -25.44 -28.77
C THR A 176 -30.92 -26.85 -28.37
N GLY A 177 -30.97 -27.16 -27.07
CA GLY A 177 -31.14 -28.52 -26.55
C GLY A 177 -29.88 -29.39 -26.63
N GLU A 178 -28.76 -28.87 -27.16
CA GLU A 178 -27.51 -29.60 -27.35
C GLU A 178 -26.38 -29.03 -26.50
N VAL A 179 -25.44 -29.89 -26.09
CA VAL A 179 -24.23 -29.44 -25.38
C VAL A 179 -23.30 -28.77 -26.40
N PRO A 180 -22.87 -27.52 -26.18
CA PRO A 180 -22.01 -26.83 -27.13
C PRO A 180 -20.63 -27.52 -27.22
N PRO A 181 -20.08 -27.69 -28.43
CA PRO A 181 -18.68 -28.08 -28.60
C PRO A 181 -17.75 -27.03 -27.99
N GLU A 182 -16.61 -27.48 -27.44
CA GLU A 182 -15.61 -26.61 -26.81
C GLU A 182 -15.18 -25.45 -27.70
N GLU A 183 -14.93 -25.72 -28.97
CA GLU A 183 -14.58 -24.70 -29.97
C GLU A 183 -15.65 -23.62 -30.11
N VAL A 184 -16.94 -23.97 -29.98
CA VAL A 184 -18.05 -23.02 -30.11
C VAL A 184 -18.10 -22.12 -28.88
N VAL A 185 -17.92 -22.68 -27.68
CA VAL A 185 -17.88 -21.90 -26.42
C VAL A 185 -16.70 -20.93 -26.46
N GLU A 186 -15.52 -21.40 -26.85
CA GLU A 186 -14.34 -20.56 -26.93
C GLU A 186 -14.48 -19.49 -28.00
N LYS A 187 -15.10 -19.78 -29.15
CA LYS A 187 -15.40 -18.78 -30.20
C LYS A 187 -16.42 -17.74 -29.75
N ILE A 188 -17.41 -18.14 -28.95
CA ILE A 188 -18.38 -17.21 -28.35
C ILE A 188 -17.69 -16.26 -27.36
N ILE A 189 -16.77 -16.79 -26.54
CA ILE A 189 -16.03 -16.01 -25.54
C ILE A 189 -14.98 -15.09 -26.19
N SER A 190 -14.25 -15.59 -27.19
CA SER A 190 -13.12 -14.89 -27.83
C SER A 190 -13.52 -13.97 -28.98
N GLU A 191 -14.38 -14.42 -29.89
CA GLU A 191 -14.78 -13.63 -31.06
C GLU A 191 -16.01 -12.76 -30.77
N GLY A 192 -16.75 -13.01 -29.67
CA GLY A 192 -18.05 -12.40 -29.41
C GLY A 192 -19.12 -12.68 -30.46
N LYS A 193 -18.80 -13.50 -31.47
CA LYS A 193 -19.69 -13.92 -32.55
C LYS A 193 -20.68 -15.00 -32.13
N SER A 194 -21.09 -15.00 -30.85
CA SER A 194 -22.38 -15.58 -30.47
C SER A 194 -23.50 -15.03 -31.33
N GLU A 195 -23.36 -13.82 -31.89
CA GLU A 195 -24.36 -13.21 -32.75
C GLU A 195 -24.74 -14.04 -33.98
N GLU A 196 -23.78 -14.61 -34.72
CA GLU A 196 -24.07 -15.42 -35.92
C GLU A 196 -24.50 -16.84 -35.56
N LEU A 197 -23.83 -17.48 -34.58
CA LEU A 197 -24.15 -18.85 -34.19
C LEU A 197 -25.48 -18.95 -33.44
N LEU A 198 -25.79 -17.97 -32.58
CA LEU A 198 -27.08 -17.88 -31.91
C LEU A 198 -28.19 -17.42 -32.87
N LYS A 199 -27.91 -16.53 -33.85
CA LYS A 199 -28.86 -16.27 -34.96
C LYS A 199 -29.21 -17.54 -35.71
N THR A 200 -28.21 -18.38 -36.03
CA THR A 200 -28.43 -19.64 -36.75
C THR A 200 -29.26 -20.64 -35.93
N ALA A 201 -29.02 -20.72 -34.61
CA ALA A 201 -29.79 -21.54 -33.68
C ALA A 201 -31.22 -21.02 -33.40
N ILE A 202 -31.43 -19.70 -33.36
CA ILE A 202 -32.73 -19.07 -33.07
C ILE A 202 -33.62 -18.99 -34.32
N CYS A 203 -33.04 -18.92 -35.52
CA CYS A 203 -33.79 -18.91 -36.79
C CYS A 203 -34.66 -20.16 -37.00
N SER A 204 -34.38 -21.27 -36.33
CA SER A 204 -35.24 -22.47 -36.32
C SER A 204 -36.43 -22.39 -35.34
N SER A 205 -36.39 -21.50 -34.33
CA SER A 205 -37.29 -21.59 -33.16
C SER A 205 -38.20 -20.36 -32.92
N GLY A 206 -38.03 -19.23 -33.62
CA GLY A 206 -39.07 -18.19 -33.67
C GLY A 206 -38.57 -16.74 -33.57
N ARG A 207 -39.17 -15.86 -34.38
CA ARG A 207 -38.72 -14.50 -34.70
C ARG A 207 -38.91 -13.43 -33.60
N GLY A 208 -39.45 -13.77 -32.42
CA GLY A 208 -39.92 -12.80 -31.42
C GLY A 208 -38.91 -12.35 -30.35
N MET A 209 -37.89 -13.16 -30.05
CA MET A 209 -36.88 -12.89 -29.00
C MET A 209 -35.55 -12.34 -29.53
N VAL A 210 -35.45 -12.12 -30.84
CA VAL A 210 -34.18 -11.97 -31.54
C VAL A 210 -33.46 -10.66 -31.21
N THR A 211 -34.16 -9.53 -31.13
CA THR A 211 -33.50 -8.21 -31.01
C THR A 211 -32.99 -7.89 -29.61
N GLU A 212 -33.70 -8.32 -28.57
CA GLU A 212 -33.34 -8.07 -27.16
C GLU A 212 -32.12 -8.90 -26.75
N THR A 213 -32.08 -10.18 -27.13
CA THR A 213 -30.94 -11.08 -26.88
C THR A 213 -29.70 -10.66 -27.68
N LEU A 214 -29.87 -10.15 -28.91
CA LEU A 214 -28.75 -9.66 -29.74
C LEU A 214 -28.05 -8.44 -29.13
N SER A 215 -28.82 -7.48 -28.62
CA SER A 215 -28.27 -6.29 -27.98
C SER A 215 -27.59 -6.62 -26.64
N GLU A 216 -28.10 -7.61 -25.89
CA GLU A 216 -27.48 -8.08 -24.64
C GLU A 216 -26.08 -8.68 -24.87
N ILE A 217 -25.91 -9.37 -26.00
CA ILE A 217 -24.68 -10.08 -26.38
C ILE A 217 -23.59 -9.13 -26.90
N GLN A 218 -23.94 -8.14 -27.73
CA GLN A 218 -22.98 -7.15 -28.23
C GLN A 218 -22.31 -6.39 -27.08
N ASP A 219 -23.10 -5.97 -26.08
CA ASP A 219 -22.58 -5.29 -24.89
C ASP A 219 -21.73 -6.23 -24.00
N ARG A 220 -21.84 -7.56 -24.15
CA ARG A 220 -20.97 -8.52 -23.44
C ARG A 220 -19.62 -8.64 -24.12
N HIS A 221 -19.58 -8.60 -25.46
CA HIS A 221 -18.32 -8.66 -26.21
C HIS A 221 -17.45 -7.42 -25.96
N ASP A 222 -18.03 -6.22 -25.98
CA ASP A 222 -17.24 -5.00 -25.74
C ASP A 222 -16.66 -4.97 -24.32
N ALA A 223 -17.40 -5.50 -23.34
CA ALA A 223 -16.89 -5.71 -21.99
C ALA A 223 -15.77 -6.78 -21.94
N ALA A 224 -15.96 -7.93 -22.59
CA ALA A 224 -14.97 -9.01 -22.64
C ALA A 224 -13.65 -8.55 -23.27
N LYS A 225 -13.71 -7.72 -24.31
CA LYS A 225 -12.54 -7.17 -25.00
C LYS A 225 -11.75 -6.17 -24.14
N VAL A 226 -12.44 -5.38 -23.31
CA VAL A 226 -11.79 -4.53 -22.28
C VAL A 226 -11.11 -5.40 -21.22
N VAL A 227 -11.71 -6.53 -20.85
CA VAL A 227 -11.10 -7.52 -19.94
C VAL A 227 -9.86 -8.20 -20.58
N GLU A 228 -9.90 -8.52 -21.86
CA GLU A 228 -8.77 -9.14 -22.57
C GLU A 228 -7.57 -8.19 -22.71
N LYS A 229 -7.83 -6.92 -23.07
CA LYS A 229 -6.78 -5.90 -23.13
C LYS A 229 -6.17 -5.63 -21.75
N SER A 230 -7.00 -5.60 -20.71
CA SER A 230 -6.53 -5.48 -19.32
C SER A 230 -5.77 -6.72 -18.84
N LEU A 231 -6.03 -7.90 -19.42
CA LEU A 231 -5.32 -9.15 -19.13
C LEU A 231 -3.89 -9.15 -19.67
N LEU A 232 -3.69 -8.69 -20.91
CA LEU A 232 -2.35 -8.52 -21.47
C LEU A 232 -1.53 -7.49 -20.67
N GLU A 233 -2.17 -6.37 -20.28
CA GLU A 233 -1.52 -5.33 -19.48
C GLU A 233 -1.17 -5.83 -18.07
N LEU A 234 -2.05 -6.61 -17.43
CA LEU A 234 -1.77 -7.26 -16.15
C LEU A 234 -0.64 -8.29 -16.27
N HIS A 235 -0.65 -9.11 -17.31
CA HIS A 235 0.37 -10.13 -17.51
C HIS A 235 1.75 -9.50 -17.71
N GLN A 236 1.83 -8.41 -18.47
CA GLN A 236 3.06 -7.65 -18.62
C GLN A 236 3.53 -7.04 -17.29
N LEU A 237 2.62 -6.43 -16.52
CA LEU A 237 2.92 -5.97 -15.15
C LEU A 237 3.45 -7.12 -14.27
N PHE A 238 2.89 -8.32 -14.40
CA PHE A 238 3.25 -9.49 -13.61
C PHE A 238 4.64 -10.04 -13.98
N LEU A 239 4.94 -10.13 -15.29
CA LEU A 239 6.26 -10.54 -15.77
C LEU A 239 7.35 -9.56 -15.32
N ASP A 240 7.08 -8.26 -15.44
CA ASP A 240 8.00 -7.21 -14.99
C ASP A 240 8.26 -7.30 -13.48
N MET A 241 7.25 -7.63 -12.67
CA MET A 241 7.42 -7.84 -11.23
C MET A 241 8.13 -9.15 -10.88
N ALA A 242 7.88 -10.23 -11.62
CA ALA A 242 8.50 -11.53 -11.39
C ALA A 242 10.02 -11.44 -11.56
N VAL A 243 10.48 -10.76 -12.61
CA VAL A 243 11.92 -10.52 -12.87
C VAL A 243 12.58 -9.76 -11.71
N ILE A 244 11.90 -8.77 -11.13
CA ILE A 244 12.48 -7.94 -10.06
C ILE A 244 12.48 -8.68 -8.70
N VAL A 245 11.48 -9.53 -8.44
CA VAL A 245 11.37 -10.29 -7.18
C VAL A 245 12.31 -11.50 -7.16
N GLU A 246 12.50 -12.19 -8.30
CA GLU A 246 13.28 -13.42 -8.37
C GLU A 246 14.79 -13.18 -8.19
N VAL A 247 15.30 -12.04 -8.66
CA VAL A 247 16.69 -11.59 -8.43
C VAL A 247 16.98 -11.33 -6.94
N GLN A 248 15.97 -11.17 -6.09
CA GLN A 248 16.13 -10.80 -4.67
C GLN A 248 15.51 -11.80 -3.67
N SER A 249 14.98 -12.93 -4.17
CA SER A 249 14.31 -13.98 -3.38
C SER A 249 15.23 -14.68 -2.37
N GLU A 250 16.51 -14.86 -2.68
CA GLU A 250 17.46 -15.59 -1.82
C GLU A 250 17.72 -14.90 -0.46
N LYS A 251 17.37 -13.62 -0.31
CA LYS A 251 17.49 -12.83 0.94
C LYS A 251 16.14 -12.52 1.59
N MET A 252 15.06 -13.16 1.13
CA MET A 252 13.68 -12.77 1.47
C MET A 252 13.14 -13.39 2.77
N ASP A 253 13.63 -14.56 3.19
CA ASP A 253 13.17 -15.21 4.43
C ASP A 253 13.65 -14.51 5.72
N ASP A 254 14.75 -13.76 5.65
CA ASP A 254 15.23 -12.92 6.76
C ASP A 254 14.48 -11.57 6.88
N ILE A 255 13.58 -11.25 5.95
CA ILE A 255 12.85 -9.96 5.90
C ILE A 255 11.91 -9.79 7.08
N GLU A 256 11.09 -10.81 7.37
CA GLU A 256 10.05 -10.68 8.38
C GLU A 256 10.66 -10.52 9.78
N HIS A 257 11.76 -11.25 10.03
CA HIS A 257 12.52 -11.16 11.27
C HIS A 257 13.24 -9.81 11.43
N HIS A 258 13.92 -9.30 10.39
CA HIS A 258 14.62 -8.02 10.47
C HIS A 258 13.69 -6.80 10.48
N VAL A 259 12.59 -6.83 9.72
CA VAL A 259 11.59 -5.76 9.71
C VAL A 259 10.84 -5.73 11.05
N SER A 260 10.47 -6.89 11.60
CA SER A 260 9.84 -6.98 12.93
C SER A 260 10.79 -6.50 14.05
N ASN A 261 12.07 -6.88 14.00
CA ASN A 261 13.04 -6.39 14.97
C ASN A 261 13.26 -4.87 14.85
N ALA A 262 13.40 -4.34 13.63
CA ALA A 262 13.49 -2.90 13.41
C ALA A 262 12.24 -2.16 13.93
N ALA A 263 11.05 -2.73 13.73
CA ALA A 263 9.78 -2.23 14.29
C ALA A 263 9.88 -2.06 15.80
N HIS A 264 10.36 -3.13 16.45
CA HIS A 264 10.44 -3.23 17.89
C HIS A 264 11.46 -2.24 18.45
N TYR A 265 12.63 -2.09 17.82
CA TYR A 265 13.64 -1.10 18.21
C TYR A 265 13.14 0.33 18.10
N ILE A 266 12.44 0.67 17.02
CA ILE A 266 11.88 2.01 16.82
C ILE A 266 10.78 2.28 17.84
N LYS A 267 9.83 1.36 18.02
CA LYS A 267 8.72 1.51 18.96
C LYS A 267 9.21 1.59 20.42
N GLY A 268 10.22 0.80 20.78
CA GLY A 268 10.91 0.89 22.06
C GLY A 268 11.60 2.25 22.24
N GLY A 269 12.37 2.69 21.23
CA GLY A 269 13.02 4.00 21.22
C GLY A 269 12.06 5.17 21.38
N THR A 270 10.88 5.11 20.73
CA THR A 270 9.83 6.15 20.85
C THR A 270 9.33 6.25 22.29
N LYS A 271 9.14 5.10 22.96
CA LYS A 271 8.70 5.04 24.35
C LYS A 271 9.76 5.58 25.31
N GLU A 272 11.03 5.24 25.10
CA GLU A 272 12.15 5.73 25.90
C GLU A 272 12.33 7.25 25.74
N LEU A 273 12.31 7.77 24.51
CA LEU A 273 12.40 9.22 24.26
C LEU A 273 11.23 9.99 24.88
N ASN A 274 10.01 9.46 24.79
CA ASN A 274 8.85 10.09 25.40
C ASN A 274 8.95 10.08 26.93
N SER A 275 9.46 8.99 27.52
CA SER A 275 9.74 8.89 28.95
C SER A 275 10.81 9.90 29.36
N ALA A 276 11.92 10.00 28.62
CA ALA A 276 12.97 10.98 28.83
C ALA A 276 12.46 12.42 28.79
N LYS A 277 11.56 12.75 27.85
CA LYS A 277 10.91 14.07 27.76
C LYS A 277 10.06 14.39 29.00
N ILE A 278 9.31 13.41 29.52
CA ILE A 278 8.53 13.55 30.75
C ILE A 278 9.46 13.77 31.95
N TYR A 279 10.54 13.00 32.06
CA TYR A 279 11.56 13.17 33.10
C TYR A 279 12.22 14.55 33.02
N GLN A 280 12.60 15.02 31.83
CA GLN A 280 13.23 16.32 31.63
C GLN A 280 12.30 17.48 32.03
N ARG A 281 11.03 17.45 31.62
CA ARG A 281 10.02 18.45 32.03
C ARG A 281 9.80 18.47 33.53
N ARG A 282 9.87 17.30 34.18
CA ARG A 282 9.74 17.19 35.64
C ARG A 282 10.99 17.74 36.34
N SER A 283 12.18 17.39 35.85
CA SER A 283 13.46 17.87 36.38
C SER A 283 13.58 19.40 36.35
N ARG A 284 13.19 20.07 35.24
CA ARG A 284 13.22 21.54 35.14
C ARG A 284 12.35 22.22 36.21
N LYS A 285 11.18 21.65 36.53
CA LYS A 285 10.31 22.17 37.61
C LYS A 285 10.95 22.03 38.98
N TRP A 286 11.60 20.89 39.24
CA TRP A 286 12.31 20.66 40.50
C TRP A 286 13.56 21.53 40.63
N PHE A 287 14.27 21.78 39.53
CA PHE A 287 15.43 22.69 39.52
C PHE A 287 15.02 24.13 39.83
N CYS A 288 13.92 24.63 39.25
CA CYS A 288 13.38 25.95 39.61
C CYS A 288 12.94 26.04 41.08
N ILE A 289 12.31 24.99 41.61
CA ILE A 289 11.93 24.94 43.03
C ILE A 289 13.19 24.95 43.93
N ALA A 290 14.24 24.20 43.57
CA ALA A 290 15.50 24.19 44.30
C ALA A 290 16.19 25.56 44.31
N ILE A 291 16.18 26.29 43.18
CA ILE A 291 16.72 27.66 43.09
C ILE A 291 15.94 28.64 43.96
N ILE A 292 14.60 28.55 43.98
CA ILE A 292 13.76 29.40 44.84
C ILE A 292 14.06 29.14 46.32
N ILE A 293 14.19 27.87 46.72
CA ILE A 293 14.53 27.50 48.10
C ILE A 293 15.90 28.05 48.49
N LEU A 294 16.89 27.95 47.60
CA LEU A 294 18.24 28.51 47.82
C LEU A 294 18.20 30.03 48.03
N LEU A 295 17.46 30.75 47.19
CA LEU A 295 17.31 32.22 47.32
C LEU A 295 16.66 32.64 48.64
N VAL A 296 15.64 31.90 49.09
CA VAL A 296 14.98 32.15 50.38
C VAL A 296 15.96 31.91 51.54
N LEU A 297 16.78 30.86 51.47
CA LEU A 297 17.76 30.54 52.50
C LEU A 297 18.85 31.62 52.58
N VAL A 298 19.32 32.13 51.44
CA VAL A 298 20.26 33.27 51.40
C VAL A 298 19.64 34.52 52.03
N LEU A 299 18.38 34.85 51.71
CA LEU A 299 17.68 35.99 52.33
C LEU A 299 17.56 35.85 53.86
N LEU A 300 17.23 34.65 54.35
CA LEU A 300 17.12 34.38 55.79
C LEU A 300 18.45 34.52 56.53
N VAL A 301 19.59 34.30 55.87
CA VAL A 301 20.91 34.47 56.48
C VAL A 301 21.36 35.93 56.38
N VAL A 302 21.14 36.60 55.25
CA VAL A 302 21.64 37.96 54.99
C VAL A 302 20.88 39.03 55.80
N ILE A 303 19.56 38.92 55.94
CA ILE A 303 18.73 39.90 56.67
C ILE A 303 19.12 40.04 58.16
N PRO A 304 19.27 38.96 58.96
CA PRO A 304 19.65 39.09 60.36
C PRO A 304 21.08 39.64 60.54
N ILE A 305 22.02 39.28 59.65
CA ILE A 305 23.38 39.81 59.69
C ILE A 305 23.39 41.31 59.36
N ALA A 306 22.66 41.74 58.33
CA ALA A 306 22.55 43.15 57.96
C ALA A 306 21.87 43.98 59.05
N THR A 307 20.81 43.45 59.68
CA THR A 307 20.10 44.15 60.76
C THR A 307 20.89 44.19 62.06
N SER A 308 21.71 43.17 62.38
CA SER A 308 22.61 43.21 63.55
C SER A 308 23.77 44.18 63.36
N LEU A 309 24.28 44.32 62.13
CA LEU A 309 25.33 45.30 61.80
C LEU A 309 24.80 46.75 61.80
N SER A 310 23.54 46.98 61.42
CA SER A 310 22.96 48.35 61.46
C SER A 310 22.55 48.82 62.86
N LYS A 311 22.45 47.90 63.83
CA LYS A 311 22.09 48.18 65.23
C LYS A 311 23.31 48.31 66.15
N SER A 312 24.52 48.11 65.62
CA SER A 312 25.78 48.40 66.31
C SER A 312 26.32 49.76 65.86
#